data_AF-A0A967TEA1-F1
#
_entry.id   AF-A0A967TEA1-F1
#
_cell.length_a   1.000
_cell.length_b   1.000
_cell.length_c   1.000
_cell.angle_alpha   90.00
_cell.angle_beta   90.00
_cell.angle_gamma   90.00
#
_symmetry.space_group_name_H-M   'P 1'
#
loop_
_entity.id
_entity.type
_entity.pdbx_description
1 polymer ?
#
loop_
_entity_poly.entity_id
_entity_poly.type
_entity_poly.pdbx_seq_one_letter_code
_entity_poly.pdbx_strand_id
1 'polypeptide(L)'
;TLGAYLGLSPRRSQSGDEDPELRITKAGDDDLRRLLVGSAQYILGPFGPDTDLRRWGLALAARGRKNAKKRAVVAVARKLAVLLHRLWVTA
;
A
#
# COMPACT_ATOMS: atom_id res chain seq x y z
N THR A 1 2.19 12.57 -1.54
CA THR A 1 2.83 12.76 -2.85
C THR A 1 3.73 11.59 -3.26
N LEU A 2 4.53 10.94 -2.40
CA LEU A 2 5.35 9.76 -2.78
C LEU A 2 4.59 8.50 -3.21
N GLY A 3 3.47 8.16 -2.57
CA GLY A 3 2.71 6.96 -2.96
C GLY A 3 2.15 7.01 -4.39
N ALA A 4 1.95 8.21 -4.96
CA ALA A 4 1.58 8.40 -6.36
C ALA A 4 2.81 8.32 -7.28
N TYR A 5 3.95 8.85 -6.82
CA TYR A 5 5.24 8.81 -7.52
C TYR A 5 5.81 7.39 -7.67
N LEU A 6 5.56 6.53 -6.66
CA LEU A 6 5.95 5.11 -6.63
C LEU A 6 4.91 4.17 -7.24
N GLY A 7 3.88 4.72 -7.89
CA GLY A 7 2.89 3.92 -8.60
C GLY A 7 2.01 3.04 -7.71
N LEU A 8 2.01 3.29 -6.40
CA LEU A 8 1.23 2.57 -5.40
C LEU A 8 -0.17 3.19 -5.22
N SER A 9 -0.51 4.23 -5.99
CA SER A 9 -1.87 4.76 -6.01
C SER A 9 -2.77 3.83 -6.82
N PRO A 10 -3.98 3.48 -6.34
CA PRO A 10 -4.99 2.88 -7.20
C PRO A 10 -5.20 3.82 -8.39
N ARG A 11 -5.19 3.25 -9.59
CA ARG A 11 -5.61 3.97 -10.80
C ARG A 11 -7.09 4.34 -10.55
N ARG A 12 -7.45 5.59 -10.82
CA ARG A 12 -8.85 6.03 -10.83
C ARG A 12 -9.22 6.22 -12.29
N SER A 13 -10.30 5.60 -12.74
CA SER A 13 -10.90 5.89 -14.05
C SER A 13 -12.28 6.42 -13.76
N GLN A 14 -12.40 7.74 -13.68
CA GLN A 14 -13.68 8.40 -13.48
C GLN A 14 -14.25 8.72 -14.87
N SER A 15 -15.25 7.95 -15.29
CA SER A 15 -16.04 8.21 -16.49
C SER A 15 -17.51 8.10 -16.09
N GLY A 16 -18.14 9.22 -15.73
CA GLY A 16 -19.52 9.25 -15.20
C GLY A 16 -19.61 9.08 -13.67
N ASP A 17 -20.76 8.61 -13.18
CA ASP A 17 -21.11 8.39 -11.76
C ASP A 17 -20.50 7.11 -11.13
N GLU A 18 -19.68 6.39 -11.88
CA GLU A 18 -19.02 5.18 -11.41
C GLU A 18 -17.56 5.48 -11.01
N ASP A 19 -17.18 5.09 -9.79
CA ASP A 19 -15.78 5.07 -9.31
C ASP A 19 -15.27 3.62 -9.28
N PRO A 20 -14.93 3.02 -10.45
CA PRO A 20 -14.39 1.69 -10.50
C PRO A 20 -13.00 1.66 -9.84
N GLU A 21 -12.85 0.84 -8.80
CA GLU A 21 -11.60 0.64 -8.08
C GLU A 21 -10.58 -0.14 -8.94
N LEU A 22 -9.69 0.56 -9.66
CA LEU A 22 -8.72 -0.06 -10.56
C LEU A 22 -7.40 -0.47 -9.86
N ARG A 23 -6.59 -1.24 -10.60
CA ARG A 23 -5.24 -1.66 -10.23
C ARG A 23 -4.32 -0.47 -9.96
N ILE A 24 -3.27 -0.67 -9.18
CA ILE A 24 -2.25 0.36 -8.94
C ILE A 24 -1.66 0.87 -10.27
N THR A 25 -1.30 2.15 -10.34
CA THR A 25 -0.83 2.80 -11.58
C THR A 25 0.47 2.21 -12.11
N LYS A 26 1.29 1.58 -11.24
CA LYS A 26 2.60 1.01 -11.58
C LYS A 26 3.63 2.02 -12.12
N ALA A 27 3.44 3.32 -11.89
CA ALA A 27 4.44 4.34 -12.20
C ALA A 27 5.69 4.21 -11.29
N GLY A 28 6.88 4.56 -11.77
CA GLY A 28 8.12 4.54 -10.98
C GLY A 28 8.90 3.22 -11.02
N ASP A 29 9.83 3.03 -10.08
CA ASP A 29 10.75 1.90 -10.01
C ASP A 29 10.04 0.58 -9.63
N ASP A 30 10.21 -0.43 -10.49
CA ASP A 30 9.57 -1.74 -10.38
C ASP A 30 10.13 -2.60 -9.24
N ASP A 31 11.42 -2.47 -8.94
CA ASP A 31 12.11 -3.21 -7.88
C ASP A 31 11.76 -2.62 -6.52
N LEU A 32 11.75 -1.29 -6.40
CA LEU A 32 11.29 -0.61 -5.20
C LEU A 32 9.83 -0.97 -4.89
N ARG A 33 8.98 -1.06 -5.90
CA ARG A 33 7.59 -1.52 -5.73
C ARG A 33 7.52 -2.96 -5.25
N ARG A 34 8.30 -3.88 -5.84
CA ARG A 34 8.36 -5.29 -5.41
C ARG A 34 8.79 -5.40 -3.95
N LEU A 35 9.84 -4.68 -3.56
CA LEU A 35 10.35 -4.67 -2.19
C LEU A 35 9.29 -4.18 -1.22
N LEU A 36 8.68 -3.01 -1.47
CA LEU A 36 7.65 -2.44 -0.59
C LEU A 36 6.42 -3.35 -0.43
N VAL A 37 5.97 -3.97 -1.53
CA VAL A 37 4.84 -4.92 -1.48
C VAL A 37 5.24 -6.21 -0.75
N GLY A 38 6.44 -6.73 -0.97
CA GLY A 38 6.96 -7.90 -0.25
C GLY A 38 7.07 -7.65 1.25
N SER A 39 7.64 -6.52 1.65
CA SER A 39 7.70 -6.10 3.06
C SER A 39 6.32 -5.94 3.67
N ALA A 40 5.36 -5.35 2.94
CA ALA A 40 3.98 -5.22 3.43
C ALA A 40 3.29 -6.59 3.58
N GLN A 41 3.57 -7.56 2.72
CA GLN A 41 3.09 -8.93 2.87
C GLN A 41 3.69 -9.61 4.11
N TYR A 42 4.97 -9.39 4.39
CA TYR A 42 5.61 -9.89 5.60
C TYR A 42 5.03 -9.27 6.87
N ILE A 43 4.86 -7.95 6.90
CA ILE A 43 4.26 -7.21 8.03
C ILE A 43 2.84 -7.72 8.35
N LEU A 44 2.04 -8.00 7.32
CA LEU A 44 0.68 -8.53 7.47
C LEU A 44 0.63 -10.07 7.56
N GLY A 45 1.78 -10.72 7.46
CA GLY A 45 1.93 -12.16 7.53
C GLY A 45 1.91 -12.68 8.97
N PRO A 46 1.94 -14.01 9.14
CA PRO A 46 1.94 -14.66 10.45
C PRO A 46 3.18 -14.29 11.30
N PHE A 47 4.31 -13.99 10.65
CA PHE A 47 5.58 -13.66 11.31
C PHE A 47 5.84 -12.15 11.45
N GLY A 48 4.89 -11.30 11.03
CA GLY A 48 5.05 -9.86 11.12
C GLY A 48 5.05 -9.39 12.58
N PRO A 49 6.02 -8.56 13.00
CA PRO A 49 6.06 -8.03 14.37
C PRO A 49 4.82 -7.17 14.66
N ASP A 50 4.36 -7.17 15.91
CA ASP A 50 3.22 -6.33 16.28
C ASP A 50 3.61 -4.86 16.27
N THR A 51 3.02 -4.11 15.35
CA THR A 51 3.32 -2.69 15.11
C THR A 51 2.01 -1.97 14.82
N ASP A 52 1.98 -0.65 15.02
CA ASP A 52 0.82 0.17 14.65
C ASP A 52 0.48 0.03 13.16
N LEU A 53 1.50 -0.13 12.32
CA LEU A 53 1.33 -0.34 10.88
C LEU A 53 0.65 -1.68 10.58
N ARG A 54 1.03 -2.75 11.28
CA ARG A 54 0.39 -4.08 11.17
C ARG A 54 -1.05 -4.04 11.65
N ARG A 55 -1.31 -3.49 12.85
CA ARG A 55 -2.67 -3.38 13.41
C ARG A 55 -3.59 -2.59 12.50
N TRP A 56 -3.12 -1.46 11.97
CA TRP A 56 -3.86 -0.65 11.01
C TRP A 56 -4.16 -1.43 9.71
N GLY A 57 -3.18 -2.14 9.15
CA GLY A 57 -3.37 -2.91 7.93
C GLY A 57 -4.28 -4.13 8.10
N LEU A 58 -4.22 -4.82 9.25
CA LEU A 58 -5.13 -5.91 9.59
C LEU A 58 -6.57 -5.41 9.76
N ALA A 59 -6.77 -4.27 10.43
CA ALA A 59 -8.08 -3.63 10.54
C ALA A 59 -8.64 -3.25 9.15
N LEU A 60 -7.78 -2.80 8.24
CA LEU A 60 -8.18 -2.50 6.85
C LEU A 60 -8.55 -3.77 6.07
N ALA A 61 -7.82 -4.87 6.27
CA ALA A 61 -8.12 -6.16 5.66
C ALA A 61 -9.45 -6.74 6.17
N ALA A 62 -9.79 -6.52 7.45
CA ALA A 62 -11.02 -7.02 8.08
C ALA A 62 -12.29 -6.28 7.60
N ARG A 63 -12.17 -5.01 7.17
CA ARG A 63 -13.30 -4.18 6.73
C ARG A 63 -13.72 -4.39 5.27
N GLY A 64 -12.84 -4.95 4.45
CA GLY A 64 -13.06 -4.99 3.00
C GLY A 64 -13.86 -6.22 2.53
N ARG A 65 -14.42 -6.12 1.32
CA ARG A 65 -15.06 -7.22 0.60
C ARG A 65 -14.03 -8.00 -0.22
N LYS A 66 -14.43 -8.58 -1.37
CA LYS A 66 -13.52 -9.30 -2.28
C LYS A 66 -12.24 -8.48 -2.53
N ASN A 67 -11.06 -9.09 -2.38
CA ASN A 67 -9.74 -8.47 -2.50
C ASN A 67 -9.27 -7.54 -1.35
N ALA A 68 -9.97 -7.50 -0.20
CA ALA A 68 -9.57 -6.70 0.97
C ALA A 68 -8.11 -6.89 1.38
N LYS A 69 -7.65 -8.14 1.46
CA LYS A 69 -6.26 -8.47 1.82
C LYS A 69 -5.24 -7.86 0.86
N LYS A 70 -5.49 -7.96 -0.46
CA LYS A 70 -4.60 -7.38 -1.48
C LYS A 70 -4.54 -5.84 -1.36
N ARG A 71 -5.68 -5.22 -1.06
CA ARG A 71 -5.77 -3.76 -0.86
C ARG A 71 -5.06 -3.32 0.41
N ALA A 72 -5.22 -4.07 1.50
CA ALA A 72 -4.52 -3.82 2.75
C ALA A 72 -3.00 -3.88 2.58
N VAL A 73 -2.48 -4.88 1.85
CA VAL A 73 -1.05 -4.96 1.51
C VAL A 73 -0.57 -3.71 0.77
N VAL A 74 -1.29 -3.28 -0.27
CA VAL A 74 -0.92 -2.06 -1.03
C VAL A 74 -0.97 -0.82 -0.14
N ALA A 75 -1.99 -0.69 0.70
CA ALA A 75 -2.14 0.43 1.61
C ALA A 75 -1.01 0.49 2.65
N VAL A 76 -0.60 -0.66 3.20
CA VAL A 76 0.55 -0.78 4.09
C VAL A 76 1.84 -0.41 3.37
N ALA A 77 2.06 -0.91 2.14
CA ALA A 77 3.22 -0.56 1.32
C ALA A 77 3.32 0.96 1.09
N ARG A 78 2.20 1.64 0.81
CA ARG A 78 2.17 3.10 0.68
C ARG A 78 2.59 3.81 1.96
N LYS A 79 2.06 3.38 3.10
CA LYS A 79 2.33 4.00 4.40
C LYS A 79 3.78 3.78 4.81
N LEU A 80 4.33 2.59 4.53
CA LEU A 80 5.74 2.25 4.71
C LEU A 80 6.66 3.14 3.87
N ALA A 81 6.35 3.33 2.59
CA ALA A 81 7.14 4.19 1.70
C ALA A 81 7.21 5.65 2.19
N VAL A 82 6.08 6.18 2.71
CA VAL A 82 6.05 7.53 3.28
C VAL A 82 6.89 7.62 4.55
N LEU A 83 6.83 6.62 5.43
CA LEU A 83 7.64 6.57 6.64
C LEU A 83 9.13 6.55 6.32
N LEU A 84 9.57 5.66 5.42
CA LEU A 84 10.97 5.54 5.01
C LEU A 84 11.50 6.85 4.42
N HIS A 85 10.71 7.49 3.54
CA HIS A 85 11.12 8.76 2.95
C HIS A 85 11.17 9.89 3.99
N ARG A 86 10.22 9.93 4.93
CA ARG A 86 10.24 10.94 6.01
C ARG A 86 11.48 10.78 6.86
N LEU A 87 11.81 9.56 7.28
CA LEU A 87 13.02 9.28 8.05
C LEU A 87 14.29 9.69 7.29
N TRP A 88 14.35 9.44 5.98
CA TRP A 88 15.51 9.81 5.16
C TRP A 88 15.68 11.33 4.99
N VAL A 89 14.58 12.09 4.85
CA VAL A 89 14.65 13.55 4.68
C VAL A 89 14.84 14.29 6.00
N THR A 90 14.43 13.69 7.13
CA THR A 90 14.62 14.27 8.48
C THR A 90 15.89 13.79 9.18
N ALA A 91 16.65 12.90 8.56
CA ALA A 91 17.99 12.52 9.00
C ALA A 91 19.00 13.58 8.53
#